data_AF-A0A5B9E6S0-F1
#
_entry.id   AF-A0A5B9E6S0-F1
#
_cell.length_a   1.000
_cell.length_b   1.000
_cell.length_c   1.000
_cell.angle_alpha   90.00
_cell.angle_beta   90.00
_cell.angle_gamma   90.00
#
_symmetry.space_group_name_H-M   'P 1'
#
loop_
_entity.id
_entity.type
_entity.pdbx_description
1 polymer ?
#
loop_
_entity_poly.entity_id
_entity_poly.type
_entity_poly.pdbx_seq_one_letter_code
_entity_poly.pdbx_strand_id
1 'polypeptide(L)'
;MATAAELVLSATYREAQRTLAAWLERNHREARRTAFAARAAVAGLTAVERHRLARWLAWLCASTGQRGAAPLVRIHHLDGALGDATAAAVAQLPGGFAPARSLPREHWSMPTRLGA
;
A
#
# COMPACT_ATOMS: atom_id res chain seq x y z
N MET A 1 11.55 -29.51 -15.64
CA MET A 1 10.74 -29.18 -14.45
C MET A 1 11.55 -28.26 -13.56
N ALA A 2 11.25 -26.96 -13.54
CA ALA A 2 11.93 -26.02 -12.66
C ALA A 2 11.26 -26.06 -11.29
N THR A 3 11.97 -26.56 -10.27
CA THR A 3 11.60 -26.35 -8.87
C THR A 3 11.56 -24.84 -8.64
N ALA A 4 10.37 -24.30 -8.40
CA ALA A 4 10.22 -22.90 -8.01
C ALA A 4 11.17 -22.66 -6.84
N ALA A 5 12.14 -21.77 -7.02
CA ALA A 5 13.06 -21.40 -5.95
C ALA A 5 12.22 -21.00 -4.74
N GLU A 6 12.42 -21.71 -3.63
CA GLU A 6 11.69 -21.44 -2.41
C GLU A 6 11.97 -20.00 -2.00
N LEU A 7 10.93 -19.16 -2.04
CA LEU A 7 11.04 -17.74 -1.71
C LEU A 7 11.29 -17.63 -0.21
N VAL A 8 12.56 -17.66 0.19
CA VAL A 8 12.95 -17.39 1.57
C VAL A 8 12.69 -15.91 1.85
N LEU A 9 11.54 -15.64 2.47
CA LEU A 9 11.20 -14.31 2.97
C LEU A 9 12.11 -13.97 4.15
N SER A 10 12.59 -12.74 4.22
CA SER A 10 13.34 -12.28 5.40
C SER A 10 12.40 -12.19 6.61
N ALA A 11 12.98 -12.19 7.81
CA ALA A 11 12.21 -11.95 9.03
C ALA A 11 11.57 -10.55 9.02
N THR A 12 12.32 -9.54 8.55
CA THR A 12 11.85 -8.15 8.44
C THR A 12 10.66 -8.02 7.49
N TYR A 13 10.71 -8.70 6.34
CA TYR A 13 9.59 -8.71 5.40
C TYR A 13 8.34 -9.32 6.01
N ARG A 14 8.46 -10.50 6.65
CA ARG A 14 7.32 -11.15 7.32
C ARG A 14 6.73 -10.28 8.41
N GLU A 15 7.56 -9.60 9.18
CA GLU A 15 7.13 -8.69 10.23
C GLU A 15 6.36 -7.49 9.66
N ALA A 16 6.92 -6.83 8.64
CA ALA A 16 6.25 -5.73 7.96
C ALA A 16 4.91 -6.16 7.35
N GLN A 17 4.86 -7.34 6.71
CA GLN A 17 3.63 -7.88 6.15
C GLN A 17 2.55 -8.09 7.21
N ARG A 18 2.88 -8.72 8.35
CA ARG A 18 1.92 -8.97 9.44
C ARG A 18 1.47 -7.68 10.12
N THR A 19 2.41 -6.80 10.45
CA THR A 19 2.10 -5.53 11.11
C THR A 19 1.23 -4.64 10.23
N LEU A 20 1.50 -4.60 8.91
CA LEU A 20 0.69 -3.83 7.98
C LEU A 20 -0.70 -4.44 7.75
N ALA A 21 -0.81 -5.77 7.65
CA ALA A 21 -2.10 -6.46 7.58
C ALA A 21 -2.99 -6.14 8.79
N ALA A 22 -2.44 -6.33 10.00
CA ALA A 22 -3.14 -6.03 11.24
C ALA A 22 -3.53 -4.53 11.34
N TRP A 23 -2.68 -3.63 10.85
CA TRP A 23 -3.00 -2.21 10.81
C TRP A 23 -4.14 -1.87 9.85
N LEU A 24 -4.25 -2.56 8.70
CA LEU A 24 -5.33 -2.36 7.73
C LEU A 24 -6.68 -2.83 8.28
N GLU A 25 -6.71 -3.93 9.03
CA GLU A 25 -7.93 -4.50 9.62
C GLU A 25 -8.50 -3.68 10.78
N ARG A 26 -7.66 -2.88 11.46
CA ARG A 26 -8.08 -2.07 12.61
C ARG A 26 -9.02 -0.94 12.25
N ASN A 27 -9.90 -0.61 13.20
CA ASN A 27 -10.70 0.61 13.16
C ASN A 27 -9.81 1.87 13.22
N HIS A 28 -10.34 3.03 12.81
CA HIS A 28 -9.55 4.26 12.67
C HIS A 28 -8.80 4.69 13.94
N ARG A 29 -9.39 4.51 15.13
CA ARG A 29 -8.77 4.96 16.39
C ARG A 29 -7.56 4.09 16.75
N GLU A 30 -7.69 2.78 16.62
CA GLU A 30 -6.61 1.82 16.86
C GLU A 30 -5.53 1.91 15.79
N ALA A 31 -5.92 2.08 14.53
CA ALA A 31 -4.99 2.26 13.42
C ALA A 31 -4.11 3.51 13.61
N ARG A 32 -4.67 4.62 14.11
CA ARG A 32 -3.86 5.82 14.43
C ARG A 32 -2.80 5.54 15.49
N ARG A 33 -3.14 4.75 16.52
CA ARG A 33 -2.20 4.41 17.62
C ARG A 33 -1.04 3.54 17.13
N THR A 34 -1.24 2.73 16.11
CA THR A 34 -0.21 1.81 15.60
C THR A 34 0.32 2.14 14.22
N ALA A 35 -0.03 3.31 13.68
CA ALA A 35 0.51 3.81 12.42
C ALA A 35 2.03 3.97 12.47
N PHE A 36 2.59 4.38 13.62
CA PHE A 36 4.04 4.52 13.75
C PHE A 36 4.75 3.17 13.67
N ALA A 37 4.23 2.13 14.34
CA ALA A 37 4.78 0.78 14.25
C ALA A 37 4.74 0.24 12.82
N ALA A 38 3.65 0.48 12.10
CA ALA A 38 3.54 0.11 10.69
C ALA A 38 4.54 0.87 9.79
N ARG A 39 4.74 2.17 10.01
CA ARG A 39 5.76 2.96 9.30
C ARG A 39 7.17 2.45 9.59
N ALA A 40 7.50 2.18 10.84
CA ALA A 40 8.81 1.67 11.24
C ALA A 40 9.11 0.30 10.60
N ALA A 41 8.12 -0.60 10.57
CA ALA A 41 8.27 -1.90 9.95
C ALA A 41 8.51 -1.80 8.42
N VAL A 42 7.82 -0.87 7.73
CA VAL A 42 8.03 -0.60 6.30
C VAL A 42 9.38 0.09 6.05
N ALA A 43 9.82 0.97 6.95
CA ALA A 43 11.06 1.71 6.82
C ALA A 43 12.29 0.79 6.73
N GLY A 44 12.28 -0.32 7.47
CA GLY A 44 13.37 -1.31 7.50
C GLY A 44 13.47 -2.20 6.25
N LEU A 45 12.55 -2.08 5.29
CA LEU A 45 12.55 -2.91 4.09
C LEU A 45 13.50 -2.38 3.01
N THR A 46 14.21 -3.31 2.38
CA THR A 46 14.98 -3.06 1.15
C THR A 46 14.06 -2.69 -0.02
N ALA A 47 14.60 -2.11 -1.08
CA ALA A 47 13.82 -1.78 -2.28
C ALA A 47 13.11 -3.00 -2.89
N VAL A 48 13.79 -4.16 -2.92
CA VAL A 48 13.23 -5.43 -3.43
C VAL A 48 12.07 -5.89 -2.55
N GLU A 49 12.22 -5.81 -1.23
CA GLU A 49 11.16 -6.19 -0.29
C GLU A 49 9.97 -5.24 -0.34
N ARG A 50 10.20 -3.92 -0.48
CA ARG A 50 9.13 -2.93 -0.69
C ARG A 50 8.37 -3.21 -1.97
N HIS A 51 9.07 -3.54 -3.06
CA HIS A 51 8.43 -3.89 -4.32
C HIS A 51 7.57 -5.16 -4.17
N ARG A 52 8.08 -6.19 -3.51
CA ARG A 52 7.32 -7.42 -3.19
C ARG A 52 6.11 -7.13 -2.31
N LEU A 53 6.28 -6.28 -1.29
CA LEU A 53 5.19 -5.88 -0.39
C LEU A 53 4.09 -5.12 -1.15
N ALA A 54 4.46 -4.18 -2.02
CA ALA A 54 3.53 -3.45 -2.86
C ALA A 54 2.72 -4.38 -3.78
N ARG A 55 3.36 -5.40 -4.37
CA ARG A 55 2.67 -6.40 -5.20
C ARG A 55 1.72 -7.28 -4.39
N TRP A 56 2.10 -7.66 -3.18
CA TRP A 56 1.21 -8.38 -2.26
C TRP A 56 0.01 -7.50 -1.84
N LEU A 57 0.24 -6.24 -1.50
CA LEU A 57 -0.81 -5.26 -1.17
C LEU A 57 -1.75 -5.02 -2.33
N ALA A 58 -1.24 -5.00 -3.57
CA ALA A 58 -2.08 -4.83 -4.75
C ALA A 58 -3.09 -5.97 -4.88
N TRP A 59 -2.66 -7.22 -4.69
CA TRP A 59 -3.57 -8.36 -4.64
C TRP A 59 -4.57 -8.28 -3.49
N LEU A 60 -4.15 -7.78 -2.32
CA LEU A 60 -5.05 -7.56 -1.18
C LEU A 60 -6.10 -6.48 -1.47
N CYS A 61 -5.70 -5.37 -2.10
CA CYS A 61 -6.64 -4.33 -2.52
C CYS A 61 -7.63 -4.89 -3.56
N ALA A 62 -7.14 -5.67 -4.53
CA ALA A 62 -7.97 -6.29 -5.53
C ALA A 62 -8.97 -7.29 -4.93
N SER A 63 -8.55 -8.17 -4.01
CA SER A 63 -9.44 -9.16 -3.41
C SER A 63 -10.57 -8.55 -2.58
N THR A 64 -10.42 -7.31 -2.10
CA THR A 64 -11.47 -6.61 -1.34
C THR A 64 -12.59 -5.97 -2.18
N GLY A 65 -12.56 -6.10 -3.52
CA GLY A 65 -13.61 -5.61 -4.42
C GLY A 65 -13.77 -4.08 -4.38
N GLN A 66 -15.02 -3.57 -4.37
CA GLN A 66 -15.33 -2.12 -4.31
C GLN A 66 -14.74 -1.41 -3.06
N ARG A 67 -14.34 -2.17 -2.03
CA ARG A 67 -13.62 -1.59 -0.88
C ARG A 67 -12.16 -1.28 -1.21
N GLY A 68 -11.58 -1.80 -2.29
CA GLY A 68 -10.16 -1.69 -2.63
C GLY A 68 -9.59 -0.27 -2.74
N ALA A 69 -10.44 0.73 -3.02
CA ALA A 69 -10.05 2.14 -2.95
C ALA A 69 -9.69 2.58 -1.51
N ALA A 70 -10.37 2.06 -0.49
CA ALA A 70 -10.17 2.45 0.90
C ALA A 70 -8.83 1.95 1.51
N PRO A 71 -8.40 0.69 1.32
CA PRO A 71 -7.06 0.23 1.67
C PRO A 71 -5.98 1.01 0.95
N LEU A 72 -6.12 1.29 -0.35
CA LEU A 72 -5.11 2.01 -1.11
C LEU A 72 -4.89 3.43 -0.58
N VAL A 73 -5.96 4.17 -0.32
CA VAL A 73 -5.90 5.51 0.30
C VAL A 73 -5.26 5.45 1.70
N ARG A 74 -5.61 4.44 2.51
CA ARG A 74 -4.97 4.24 3.84
C ARG A 74 -3.48 3.98 3.71
N ILE A 75 -3.06 3.12 2.78
CA ILE A 75 -1.65 2.81 2.54
C ILE A 75 -0.89 4.08 2.13
N HIS A 76 -1.46 4.88 1.22
CA HIS A 76 -0.83 6.14 0.78
C HIS A 76 -0.69 7.16 1.93
N HIS A 77 -1.67 7.26 2.84
CA HIS A 77 -1.54 8.08 4.06
C HIS A 77 -0.53 7.52 5.08
N LEU A 78 -0.28 6.22 5.07
CA LEU A 78 0.74 5.62 5.91
C LEU A 78 2.14 5.94 5.36
N ASP A 79 2.36 5.63 4.08
CA ASP A 79 3.61 5.82 3.35
C ASP A 79 3.29 6.07 1.87
N GLY A 80 3.56 7.29 1.38
CA GLY A 80 3.19 7.71 0.02
C GLY A 80 3.88 6.88 -1.06
N ALA A 81 5.17 6.58 -0.89
CA ALA A 81 5.94 5.80 -1.85
C ALA A 81 5.44 4.35 -1.95
N LEU A 82 5.09 3.73 -0.82
CA LEU A 82 4.46 2.41 -0.79
C LEU A 82 3.06 2.47 -1.42
N GLY A 83 2.30 3.54 -1.17
CA GLY A 83 1.00 3.77 -1.80
C GLY A 83 1.09 3.83 -3.32
N ASP A 84 2.03 4.61 -3.84
CA ASP A 84 2.27 4.76 -5.29
C ASP A 84 2.73 3.44 -5.93
N ALA A 85 3.66 2.73 -5.28
CA ALA A 85 4.10 1.42 -5.72
C ALA A 85 2.95 0.39 -5.73
N THR A 86 2.06 0.45 -4.73
CA THR A 86 0.88 -0.42 -4.66
C THR A 86 -0.11 -0.10 -5.76
N ALA A 87 -0.41 1.19 -6.00
CA ALA A 87 -1.28 1.62 -7.09
C ALA A 87 -0.74 1.19 -8.46
N ALA A 88 0.57 1.35 -8.69
CA ALA A 88 1.23 0.89 -9.89
C ALA A 88 1.15 -0.64 -10.06
N ALA A 89 1.27 -1.39 -8.96
CA ALA A 89 1.14 -2.84 -8.99
C ALA A 89 -0.31 -3.31 -9.24
N VAL A 90 -1.33 -2.61 -8.72
CA VAL A 90 -2.75 -2.88 -9.01
C VAL A 90 -3.02 -2.74 -10.51
N ALA A 91 -2.51 -1.68 -11.14
CA ALA A 91 -2.69 -1.44 -12.57
C ALA A 91 -2.06 -2.53 -13.47
N GLN A 92 -1.15 -3.33 -12.93
CA GLN A 92 -0.46 -4.43 -13.63
C GLN A 92 -1.08 -5.81 -13.35
N LEU A 93 -2.17 -5.89 -12.57
CA LEU A 93 -2.82 -7.15 -12.27
C LEU A 93 -3.55 -7.71 -13.52
N PRO A 94 -3.40 -9.01 -13.82
CA PRO A 94 -4.12 -9.63 -14.93
C PRO A 94 -5.62 -9.67 -14.62
N GLY A 95 -6.45 -9.17 -15.54
CA GLY A 95 -7.93 -9.21 -15.42
C GLY A 95 -8.62 -7.86 -15.30
N GLY A 96 -7.92 -6.73 -15.50
CA GLY A 96 -8.57 -5.42 -15.52
C GLY A 96 -9.18 -5.02 -14.18
N PHE A 97 -8.42 -5.22 -13.09
CA PHE A 97 -8.65 -4.48 -11.86
C PHE A 97 -8.36 -3.01 -12.13
N ALA A 98 -9.31 -2.34 -12.78
CA ALA A 98 -9.37 -0.89 -12.78
C ALA A 98 -9.74 -0.53 -11.34
N PRO A 99 -8.83 0.06 -10.53
CA PRO A 99 -9.28 0.74 -9.33
C PRO A 99 -10.36 1.72 -9.81
N ALA A 100 -11.50 1.76 -9.10
CA ALA A 100 -12.59 2.67 -9.45
C ALA A 100 -12.00 4.02 -9.82
N ARG A 101 -12.16 4.39 -11.10
CA ARG A 101 -11.50 5.52 -11.73
C ARG A 101 -12.08 6.79 -11.09
N SER A 102 -11.48 7.23 -10.00
CA SER A 102 -11.74 8.53 -9.34
C SER A 102 -10.80 8.70 -8.14
N LEU A 103 -9.50 8.75 -8.42
CA LEU A 103 -8.65 9.71 -7.72
C LEU A 103 -8.17 10.68 -8.81
N PRO A 104 -8.80 11.86 -8.95
CA PRO A 104 -8.31 12.85 -9.89
C PRO A 104 -6.88 13.17 -9.51
N ARG A 105 -5.97 12.99 -10.47
CA ARG A 105 -4.53 13.27 -10.36
C ARG A 105 -4.25 14.78 -10.34
N GLU A 106 -5.27 15.60 -10.10
CA GLU A 106 -5.32 17.01 -10.41
C GLU A 106 -6.27 17.75 -9.46
N HIS A 107 -5.89 17.86 -8.18
CA HIS A 107 -5.90 19.14 -7.49
C HIS A 107 -4.93 19.05 -6.30
N TRP A 108 -3.67 19.42 -6.54
CA TRP A 108 -2.85 19.96 -5.45
C TRP A 108 -2.33 21.31 -5.92
N SER A 109 -3.26 22.16 -6.32
CA SER A 109 -3.00 23.59 -6.43
C SER A 109 -3.14 24.16 -5.02
N MET A 110 -1.99 24.47 -4.43
CA MET A 110 -1.90 25.45 -3.34
C MET A 110 -2.69 26.70 -3.75
N PRO A 111 -3.54 27.26 -2.87
CA PRO A 111 -4.10 28.58 -3.13
C PRO A 111 -2.97 29.60 -3.06
N THR A 112 -2.45 30.02 -4.20
CA THR A 112 -1.68 31.26 -4.31
C THR A 112 -2.63 32.38 -3.90
N ARG A 113 -2.47 32.89 -2.67
CA ARG A 113 -3.15 34.13 -2.27
C ARG A 113 -2.66 35.24 -3.20
N LEU A 114 -3.54 35.72 -4.06
CA LEU A 114 -3.49 37.06 -4.63
C LEU A 114 -4.75 37.78 -4.18
N GLY A 115 -4.58 38.86 -3.44
CA GLY A 115 -5.68 39.70 -2.98
C GLY A 115 -5.35 40.52 -1.75
N ALA A 116 -4.47 41.51 -1.91
CA ALA A 116 -4.63 42.88 -1.39
C ALA A 116 -3.58 43.76 -2.06
#